data_AF-A0A269XN33-F1
#
_entry.id   AF-A0A269XN33-F1
#
_cell.length_a   1.000
_cell.length_b   1.000
_cell.length_c   1.000
_cell.angle_alpha   90.00
_cell.angle_beta   90.00
_cell.angle_gamma   90.00
#
_symmetry.space_group_name_H-M   'P 1'
#
loop_
_entity.id
_entity.type
_entity.pdbx_description
1 polymer ?
#
loop_
_entity_poly.entity_id
_entity_poly.type
_entity_poly.pdbx_seq_one_letter_code
_entity_poly.pdbx_strand_id
1 'polypeptide(L)'
;ATIIIDPELINTTQEVLLPESFYRGAHQHIFRAMMHLNEDNKEIDVVTLMDQLSSEGSLSEAGGPQYLAELSTNVPTTRNVQYYTDIVFKHALKRKLIQTADSIANDGYNDELELDTILSDAERRILELSSTRESDGFKDIRDVLGQVYETAEELDQNSGQTPGIPTGYRDLDQMTAGFNRN
;
A
#
# COMPACT_ATOMS: atom_id res chain seq x y z
N ALA A 1 -11.74 3.70 1.61
CA ALA A 1 -12.51 4.17 0.44
C ALA A 1 -12.71 3.02 -0.53
N THR A 2 -11.66 2.53 -1.21
CA THR A 2 -11.74 1.37 -2.11
C THR A 2 -12.37 0.12 -1.46
N ILE A 3 -11.99 -0.22 -0.23
CA ILE A 3 -12.56 -1.34 0.52
C ILE A 3 -14.05 -1.16 0.84
N ILE A 4 -14.55 0.08 0.93
CA ILE A 4 -15.98 0.35 1.16
C ILE A 4 -16.80 0.02 -0.11
N ILE A 5 -16.17 0.12 -1.29
CA ILE A 5 -16.79 -0.20 -2.58
C ILE A 5 -16.69 -1.69 -2.89
N ASP A 6 -15.56 -2.30 -2.51
CA ASP A 6 -15.28 -3.72 -2.72
C ASP A 6 -14.72 -4.30 -1.41
N PRO A 7 -15.60 -4.78 -0.51
CA PRO A 7 -15.24 -5.29 0.81
C PRO A 7 -14.26 -6.46 0.79
N GLU A 8 -14.22 -7.28 -0.27
CA GLU A 8 -13.34 -8.45 -0.35
C GLU A 8 -11.85 -8.06 -0.29
N LEU A 9 -11.53 -6.85 -0.73
CA LEU A 9 -10.18 -6.29 -0.72
C LEU A 9 -9.61 -6.07 0.69
N ILE A 10 -10.43 -6.15 1.74
CA ILE A 10 -9.94 -6.08 3.12
C ILE A 10 -8.99 -7.23 3.42
N ASN A 11 -9.23 -8.43 2.88
CA ASN A 11 -8.45 -9.63 3.19
C ASN A 11 -7.02 -9.51 2.69
N THR A 12 -6.83 -9.05 1.46
CA THR A 12 -5.49 -8.80 0.90
C THR A 12 -4.84 -7.56 1.52
N THR A 13 -5.62 -6.54 1.88
CA THR A 13 -5.06 -5.31 2.45
C THR A 13 -4.58 -5.51 3.90
N GLN A 14 -5.32 -6.26 4.72
CA GLN A 14 -4.98 -6.50 6.13
C GLN A 14 -3.79 -7.45 6.31
N GLU A 15 -3.44 -8.25 5.30
CA GLU A 15 -2.21 -9.04 5.28
C GLU A 15 -0.95 -8.15 5.23
N VAL A 16 -1.06 -6.96 4.62
CA VAL A 16 0.07 -6.04 4.39
C VAL A 16 0.05 -4.84 5.35
N LEU A 17 -1.15 -4.33 5.67
CA LEU A 17 -1.32 -3.13 6.48
C LEU A 17 -1.95 -3.44 7.82
N LEU A 18 -1.40 -2.79 8.85
CA LEU A 18 -2.02 -2.65 10.16
C LEU A 18 -2.70 -1.27 10.25
N PRO A 19 -3.63 -1.05 11.18
CA PRO A 19 -4.18 0.28 11.44
C PRO A 19 -3.10 1.35 11.61
N GLU A 20 -2.00 1.03 12.30
CA GLU A 20 -0.87 1.92 12.58
C GLU A 20 -0.04 2.26 11.32
N SER A 21 -0.23 1.52 10.23
CA SER A 21 0.36 1.84 8.92
C SER A 21 -0.19 3.13 8.33
N PHE A 22 -1.37 3.59 8.76
CA PHE A 22 -1.92 4.87 8.33
C PHE A 22 -1.35 6.03 9.16
N TYR A 23 -1.01 7.12 8.47
CA TYR A 23 -0.46 8.31 9.14
C TYR A 23 -1.52 9.10 9.93
N ARG A 24 -2.75 9.20 9.41
CA ARG A 24 -3.84 9.94 10.05
C ARG A 24 -4.56 9.03 11.04
N GLY A 25 -4.67 9.45 12.30
CA GLY A 25 -5.40 8.71 13.35
C GLY A 25 -6.80 8.28 12.93
N ALA A 26 -7.55 9.17 12.26
CA ALA A 26 -8.87 8.85 11.71
C ALA A 26 -8.85 7.62 10.79
N HIS A 27 -7.86 7.49 9.92
CA HIS A 27 -7.73 6.33 9.03
C HIS A 27 -7.35 5.05 9.78
N GLN A 28 -6.61 5.17 10.90
CA GLN A 28 -6.32 4.03 11.78
C GLN A 28 -7.61 3.50 12.40
N HIS A 29 -8.45 4.37 12.96
CA HIS A 29 -9.75 3.99 13.53
C HIS A 29 -10.66 3.35 12.48
N ILE A 30 -10.76 3.95 11.30
CA ILE A 30 -11.58 3.43 10.21
C ILE A 30 -11.11 2.04 9.78
N PHE A 31 -9.80 1.85 9.56
CA PHE A 31 -9.26 0.56 9.13
C PHE A 31 -9.42 -0.52 10.21
N ARG A 32 -9.25 -0.16 11.49
CA ARG A 32 -9.50 -1.07 12.61
C ARG A 32 -10.97 -1.52 12.66
N ALA A 33 -11.91 -0.59 12.49
CA ALA A 33 -13.33 -0.93 12.42
C ALA A 33 -13.66 -1.83 11.21
N MET A 34 -13.01 -1.62 10.06
CA MET A 34 -13.14 -2.52 8.90
C MET A 34 -12.66 -3.94 9.23
N MET A 35 -11.54 -4.07 9.94
CA MET A 35 -11.02 -5.38 10.36
C MET A 35 -11.99 -6.08 11.33
N HIS A 36 -12.52 -5.37 12.33
CA HIS A 36 -13.50 -5.93 13.27
C HIS A 36 -14.78 -6.40 12.55
N LEU A 37 -15.30 -5.62 11.61
CA LEU A 37 -16.45 -6.01 10.81
C LEU A 37 -16.16 -7.27 9.97
N ASN A 38 -14.96 -7.35 9.38
CA ASN A 38 -14.52 -8.53 8.62
C ASN A 38 -14.43 -9.78 9.51
N GLU A 39 -13.84 -9.66 10.70
CA GLU A 39 -13.75 -10.75 11.69
C GLU A 39 -15.14 -11.25 12.13
N ASP A 40 -16.09 -10.34 12.31
CA ASP A 40 -17.48 -10.62 12.64
C ASP A 40 -18.31 -11.15 11.44
N ASN A 41 -17.70 -11.28 10.26
CA ASN A 41 -18.38 -11.61 8.99
C ASN A 41 -19.55 -10.66 8.67
N LYS A 42 -19.40 -9.38 9.02
CA LYS A 42 -20.34 -8.30 8.70
C LYS A 42 -19.87 -7.57 7.44
N GLU A 43 -20.84 -7.12 6.65
CA GLU A 43 -20.56 -6.32 5.46
C GLU A 43 -19.88 -5.00 5.82
N ILE A 44 -18.87 -4.60 5.04
CA ILE A 44 -18.14 -3.34 5.23
C ILE A 44 -18.74 -2.29 4.31
N ASP A 45 -19.62 -1.46 4.84
CA ASP A 45 -20.20 -0.31 4.16
C ASP A 45 -20.18 0.93 5.07
N VAL A 46 -20.63 2.07 4.56
CA VAL A 46 -20.61 3.33 5.33
C VAL A 46 -21.48 3.26 6.58
N VAL A 47 -22.63 2.59 6.50
CA VAL A 47 -23.59 2.47 7.61
C VAL A 47 -23.04 1.54 8.68
N THR A 48 -22.53 0.36 8.30
CA THR A 48 -21.94 -0.59 9.26
C THR A 48 -20.67 -0.03 9.90
N LEU A 49 -19.85 0.72 9.16
CA LEU A 49 -18.70 1.41 9.73
C LEU A 49 -19.11 2.50 10.73
N MET A 50 -20.14 3.29 10.42
CA MET A 50 -20.66 4.29 11.36
C MET A 50 -21.17 3.65 12.64
N ASP A 51 -21.92 2.55 12.53
CA ASP A 51 -22.44 1.81 13.69
C ASP A 51 -21.31 1.22 14.53
N GLN A 52 -20.35 0.55 13.89
CA GLN A 52 -19.17 -0.03 14.56
C GLN A 52 -18.37 1.06 15.30
N LEU A 53 -18.01 2.15 14.62
CA LEU A 53 -17.25 3.25 15.22
C LEU A 53 -18.03 3.97 16.33
N SER A 54 -19.36 4.05 16.22
CA SER A 54 -20.21 4.62 17.27
C SER A 54 -20.23 3.73 18.51
N SER A 55 -20.34 2.41 18.30
CA SER A 55 -20.35 1.43 19.39
C SER A 55 -19.02 1.39 20.16
N GLU A 56 -17.91 1.64 19.47
CA GLU A 56 -16.58 1.75 20.04
C GLU A 56 -16.28 3.13 20.66
N GLY A 57 -17.17 4.11 20.45
CA GLY A 57 -16.97 5.49 20.89
C GLY A 57 -15.86 6.24 20.15
N SER A 58 -15.45 5.75 18.97
CA SER A 58 -14.33 6.27 18.17
C SER A 58 -14.76 7.03 16.90
N LEU A 59 -16.07 7.21 16.69
CA LEU A 59 -16.62 7.88 15.51
C LEU A 59 -16.14 9.33 15.37
N SER A 60 -15.99 10.07 16.47
CA SER A 60 -15.52 11.46 16.42
C SER A 60 -14.07 11.54 15.96
N GLU A 61 -13.23 10.65 16.48
CA GLU A 61 -11.80 10.50 16.16
C GLU A 61 -11.59 10.00 14.73
N ALA A 62 -12.54 9.23 14.20
CA ALA A 62 -12.61 8.83 12.80
C ALA A 62 -12.99 9.97 11.84
N GLY A 63 -13.31 11.16 12.35
CA GLY A 63 -13.72 12.34 11.55
C GLY A 63 -15.23 12.54 11.44
N GLY A 64 -16.02 11.68 12.08
CA GLY A 64 -17.48 11.78 12.13
C GLY A 64 -18.21 11.29 10.88
N PRO A 65 -19.55 11.31 10.91
CA PRO A 65 -20.38 10.76 9.83
C PRO A 65 -20.14 11.41 8.46
N GLN A 66 -19.97 12.73 8.44
CA GLN A 66 -19.76 13.46 7.18
C GLN A 66 -18.48 13.00 6.46
N TYR A 67 -17.39 12.83 7.21
CA TYR A 67 -16.13 12.40 6.63
C TYR A 67 -16.18 10.98 6.06
N LEU A 68 -16.87 10.05 6.74
CA LEU A 68 -17.08 8.70 6.22
C LEU A 68 -17.91 8.68 4.94
N ALA A 69 -18.95 9.53 4.87
CA ALA A 69 -19.73 9.68 3.65
C ALA A 69 -18.86 10.22 2.50
N GLU A 70 -18.08 11.28 2.72
CA GLU A 70 -17.14 11.84 1.73
C GLU A 70 -16.06 10.84 1.29
N LEU A 71 -15.62 9.96 2.19
CA LEU A 71 -14.63 8.93 1.87
C LEU A 71 -15.17 7.89 0.87
N SER A 72 -16.46 7.59 0.92
CA SER A 72 -17.11 6.64 0.00
C SER A 72 -17.29 7.21 -1.41
N THR A 73 -17.46 8.52 -1.55
CA THR A 73 -17.74 9.18 -2.84
C THR A 73 -16.50 9.46 -3.68
N ASN A 74 -15.29 9.38 -3.11
CA ASN A 74 -14.04 9.82 -3.74
C ASN A 74 -13.22 8.67 -4.37
N VAL A 75 -13.83 7.55 -4.76
CA VAL A 75 -13.11 6.40 -5.33
C VAL A 75 -13.25 6.36 -6.86
N PRO A 76 -12.19 6.68 -7.62
CA PRO A 76 -12.24 6.58 -9.08
C PRO A 76 -12.11 5.13 -9.61
N THR A 77 -11.42 4.23 -8.89
CA THR A 77 -11.28 2.81 -9.27
C THR A 77 -10.79 1.94 -8.11
N THR A 78 -11.21 0.67 -8.08
CA THR A 78 -10.75 -0.35 -7.12
C THR A 78 -9.52 -1.12 -7.61
N ARG A 79 -9.23 -1.09 -8.92
CA ARG A 79 -8.18 -1.90 -9.57
C ARG A 79 -6.77 -1.66 -9.01
N ASN A 80 -6.50 -0.46 -8.50
CA ASN A 80 -5.18 -0.05 -8.04
C ASN A 80 -4.97 -0.22 -6.52
N VAL A 81 -5.84 -0.95 -5.82
CA VAL A 81 -5.76 -1.11 -4.36
C VAL A 81 -4.37 -1.60 -3.91
N GLN A 82 -3.80 -2.61 -4.57
CA GLN A 82 -2.50 -3.17 -4.22
C GLN A 82 -1.37 -2.13 -4.33
N TYR A 83 -1.44 -1.29 -5.37
CA TYR A 83 -0.48 -0.20 -5.57
C TYR A 83 -0.54 0.83 -4.44
N TYR A 84 -1.75 1.22 -4.02
CA TYR A 84 -1.91 2.15 -2.89
C TYR A 84 -1.52 1.51 -1.56
N THR A 85 -1.82 0.23 -1.36
CA THR A 85 -1.40 -0.55 -0.21
C THR A 85 0.12 -0.55 -0.06
N ASP A 86 0.86 -0.84 -1.14
CA ASP A 86 2.32 -0.79 -1.17
C ASP A 86 2.89 0.62 -0.88
N ILE A 87 2.25 1.68 -1.38
CA ILE A 87 2.62 3.06 -1.04
C ILE A 87 2.49 3.30 0.46
N VAL A 88 1.33 2.97 1.05
CA VAL A 88 1.08 3.17 2.48
C VAL A 88 2.07 2.37 3.32
N PHE A 89 2.30 1.11 2.96
CA PHE A 89 3.28 0.23 3.62
C PHE A 89 4.70 0.83 3.60
N LYS A 90 5.20 1.25 2.43
CA LYS A 90 6.53 1.86 2.30
C LYS A 90 6.67 3.11 3.15
N HIS A 91 5.63 3.95 3.20
CA HIS A 91 5.65 5.13 4.05
C HIS A 91 5.55 4.78 5.54
N ALA A 92 4.80 3.75 5.93
CA ALA A 92 4.76 3.25 7.30
C ALA A 92 6.12 2.74 7.77
N LEU A 93 6.78 1.93 6.93
CA LEU A 93 8.11 1.39 7.23
C LEU A 93 9.16 2.49 7.40
N LYS A 94 9.13 3.52 6.56
CA LYS A 94 10.00 4.70 6.71
C LYS A 94 9.78 5.42 8.04
N ARG A 95 8.52 5.60 8.46
CA ARG A 95 8.22 6.22 9.77
C ARG A 95 8.73 5.36 10.92
N LYS A 96 8.51 4.04 10.85
CA LYS A 96 8.99 3.11 11.88
C LYS A 96 10.52 3.11 11.97
N LEU A 97 11.22 3.15 10.84
CA LEU A 97 12.68 3.28 10.79
C LEU A 97 13.17 4.56 11.48
N ILE A 98 12.54 5.71 11.22
CA ILE A 98 12.88 6.98 11.87
C ILE A 98 12.69 6.87 13.39
N GLN A 99 11.55 6.34 13.84
CA GLN A 99 11.27 6.14 15.27
C GLN A 99 12.29 5.20 15.94
N THR A 100 12.68 4.12 15.26
CA THR A 100 13.71 3.20 15.75
C THR A 100 15.06 3.89 15.87
N ALA A 101 15.46 4.68 14.87
CA ALA A 101 16.71 5.44 14.90
C ALA A 101 16.72 6.47 16.03
N ASP A 102 15.64 7.22 16.22
CA ASP A 102 15.51 8.18 17.32
C ASP A 102 15.59 7.49 18.69
N SER A 103 14.97 6.32 18.83
CA SER A 103 15.01 5.53 20.07
C SER A 103 16.44 5.05 20.37
N ILE A 104 17.15 4.52 19.37
CA ILE A 104 18.55 4.09 19.51
C ILE A 104 19.45 5.28 19.88
N ALA A 105 19.24 6.45 19.27
CA ALA A 105 19.99 7.66 19.60
C ALA A 105 19.75 8.10 21.05
N ASN A 106 18.49 8.05 21.52
CA ASN A 106 18.15 8.36 22.91
C ASN A 106 18.78 7.36 23.90
N ASP A 107 18.77 6.07 23.58
CA ASP A 107 19.42 5.03 24.39
C ASP A 107 20.93 5.32 24.52
N GLY A 108 21.58 5.83 23.47
CA GLY A 108 23.00 6.23 23.49
C GLY A 108 23.35 7.45 24.35
N TYR A 109 22.37 8.27 24.75
CA TYR A 109 22.57 9.37 25.70
C TYR A 109 22.28 8.94 27.15
N ASN A 110 21.82 7.71 27.39
CA ASN A 110 21.46 7.24 28.71
C ASN A 110 22.64 6.56 29.40
N ASP A 111 23.30 7.28 30.31
CA ASP A 111 24.46 6.79 31.08
C ASP A 111 24.15 5.62 32.03
N GLU A 112 22.87 5.29 32.27
CA GLU A 112 22.46 4.15 33.10
C GLU A 112 22.41 2.82 32.32
N LEU A 113 22.45 2.87 30.99
CA LEU A 113 22.38 1.69 30.13
C LEU A 113 23.78 1.16 29.79
N GLU A 114 23.97 -0.15 29.92
CA GLU A 114 25.19 -0.83 29.51
C GLU A 114 25.33 -0.85 27.98
N LEU A 115 26.53 -0.54 27.46
CA LEU A 115 26.79 -0.43 26.03
C LEU A 115 26.40 -1.69 25.25
N ASP A 116 26.75 -2.88 25.76
CA ASP A 116 26.42 -4.15 25.12
C ASP A 116 24.91 -4.37 25.01
N THR A 117 24.13 -3.85 25.97
CA THR A 117 22.67 -3.90 25.94
C THR A 117 22.12 -2.99 24.84
N ILE A 118 22.63 -1.76 24.74
CA ILE A 118 22.23 -0.80 23.69
C ILE A 118 22.50 -1.38 22.29
N LEU A 119 23.68 -1.95 22.08
CA LEU A 119 24.06 -2.56 20.79
C LEU A 119 23.15 -3.74 20.43
N SER A 120 22.91 -4.63 21.40
CA SER A 120 22.05 -5.82 21.19
C SER A 120 20.60 -5.42 20.88
N ASP A 121 20.05 -4.44 21.60
CA ASP A 121 18.70 -3.95 21.36
C ASP A 121 18.57 -3.19 20.03
N ALA A 122 19.59 -2.41 19.66
CA ALA A 122 19.63 -1.74 18.36
C ALA A 122 19.61 -2.75 17.21
N GLU A 123 20.45 -3.80 17.27
CA GLU A 123 20.48 -4.86 16.27
C GLU A 123 19.12 -5.56 16.15
N ARG A 124 18.52 -5.94 17.28
CA ARG A 124 17.20 -6.57 17.32
C ARG A 124 16.13 -5.70 16.66
N ARG A 125 16.05 -4.42 17.03
CA ARG A 125 15.04 -3.48 16.47
C ARG A 125 15.20 -3.28 14.96
N ILE A 126 16.44 -3.23 14.46
CA ILE A 126 16.70 -3.11 13.02
C ILE A 126 16.32 -4.41 12.27
N LEU A 127 16.62 -5.58 12.85
CA LEU A 127 16.23 -6.88 12.28
C LEU A 127 14.70 -7.09 12.25
N GLU A 128 13.98 -6.62 13.27
CA GLU A 128 12.51 -6.61 13.30
C GLU A 128 11.92 -5.77 12.14
N LEU A 129 12.59 -4.68 11.76
CA LEU A 129 12.18 -3.86 10.60
C LEU A 129 12.46 -4.56 9.26
N SER A 130 13.58 -5.26 9.13
CA SER A 130 13.93 -5.95 7.88
C SER A 130 13.05 -7.18 7.65
N SER A 131 12.72 -7.93 8.70
CA SER A 131 11.84 -9.11 8.62
C SER A 131 10.40 -8.76 8.24
N THR A 132 9.92 -7.57 8.61
CA THR A 132 8.61 -7.05 8.15
C THR A 132 8.52 -6.94 6.62
N ARG A 133 9.66 -6.83 5.91
CA ARG A 133 9.72 -6.79 4.45
C ARG A 133 9.76 -8.19 3.80
N GLU A 134 10.25 -9.20 4.52
CA GLU A 134 10.41 -10.56 3.98
C GLU A 134 9.10 -11.36 4.05
N SER A 135 8.20 -11.06 4.98
CA SER A 135 6.84 -11.64 5.02
C SER A 135 5.98 -11.28 3.80
N ASP A 136 6.33 -10.19 3.10
CA ASP A 136 5.64 -9.67 1.91
C ASP A 136 6.36 -10.08 0.59
N GLY A 137 7.38 -10.93 0.71
CA GLY A 137 8.40 -11.17 -0.32
C GLY A 137 8.13 -12.31 -1.31
N PHE A 138 7.01 -13.02 -1.23
CA PHE A 138 6.56 -13.85 -2.34
C PHE A 138 5.73 -13.00 -3.30
N LYS A 139 6.41 -12.18 -4.12
CA LYS A 139 5.86 -11.89 -5.44
C LYS A 139 5.84 -13.22 -6.17
N ASP A 140 4.66 -13.78 -6.40
CA ASP A 140 4.51 -14.99 -7.20
C ASP A 140 5.20 -14.70 -8.54
N ILE A 141 6.06 -15.61 -9.00
CA ILE A 141 6.76 -15.43 -10.27
C ILE A 141 5.77 -15.21 -11.43
N ARG A 142 4.49 -15.58 -11.24
CA ARG A 142 3.35 -15.25 -12.09
C ARG A 142 3.11 -13.75 -12.26
N ASP A 143 3.33 -12.91 -11.24
CA ASP A 143 3.12 -11.45 -11.32
C ASP A 143 4.24 -10.76 -12.10
N VAL A 144 5.46 -11.28 -11.99
CA VAL A 144 6.61 -10.84 -12.81
C VAL A 144 6.45 -11.32 -14.25
N LEU A 145 5.97 -12.56 -14.43
CA LEU A 145 5.68 -13.11 -15.75
C LEU A 145 4.52 -12.40 -16.44
N GLY A 146 3.50 -11.92 -15.71
CA GLY A 146 2.39 -11.14 -16.27
C GLY A 146 2.84 -9.81 -16.88
N GLN A 147 3.72 -9.07 -16.21
CA GLN A 147 4.31 -7.83 -16.76
C GLN A 147 5.19 -8.11 -17.98
N VAL A 148 5.91 -9.24 -17.99
CA VAL A 148 6.69 -9.67 -19.16
C VAL A 148 5.79 -10.15 -20.30
N TYR A 149 4.65 -10.80 -19.99
CA TYR A 149 3.70 -11.26 -20.99
C TYR A 149 2.91 -10.11 -21.61
N GLU A 150 2.43 -9.12 -20.84
CA GLU A 150 1.79 -7.91 -21.40
C GLU A 150 2.75 -7.14 -22.31
N THR A 151 4.02 -7.02 -21.91
CA THR A 151 5.07 -6.40 -22.75
C THR A 151 5.36 -7.23 -24.02
N ALA A 152 5.31 -8.56 -23.93
CA ALA A 152 5.53 -9.46 -25.06
C ALA A 152 4.32 -9.55 -26.00
N GLU A 153 3.09 -9.43 -25.48
CA GLU A 153 1.84 -9.44 -26.24
C GLU A 153 1.64 -8.12 -26.99
N GLU A 154 2.07 -6.99 -26.43
CA GLU A 154 2.16 -5.71 -27.17
C GLU A 154 3.20 -5.77 -28.31
N LEU A 155 4.27 -6.56 -28.16
CA LEU A 155 5.27 -6.77 -29.21
C LEU A 155 4.81 -7.79 -30.27
N ASP A 156 4.03 -8.81 -29.89
CA ASP A 156 3.55 -9.85 -30.80
C ASP A 156 2.27 -9.43 -31.57
N GLN A 157 1.34 -8.70 -30.93
CA GLN A 157 0.18 -8.12 -31.62
C GLN A 157 0.57 -7.03 -32.62
N ASN A 158 1.77 -6.46 -32.49
CA ASN A 158 2.37 -5.51 -33.44
C ASN A 158 3.36 -6.17 -34.41
N SER A 159 3.38 -7.51 -34.53
CA SER A 159 4.13 -8.27 -35.55
C SER A 159 3.59 -8.00 -36.96
N GLY A 160 3.80 -6.78 -37.47
CA GLY A 160 3.47 -6.39 -38.83
C GLY A 160 3.12 -4.91 -39.04
N GLN A 161 2.88 -4.12 -37.98
CA GLN A 161 2.63 -2.69 -38.10
C GLN A 161 3.54 -1.89 -37.17
N THR A 162 4.34 -1.02 -37.77
CA THR A 162 5.23 -0.09 -37.09
C THR A 162 4.44 0.71 -36.04
N PRO A 163 4.80 0.66 -34.75
CA PRO A 163 4.11 1.41 -33.70
C PRO A 163 4.55 2.88 -33.79
N GLY A 164 4.02 3.61 -34.77
CA GLY A 164 4.35 5.01 -35.01
C GLY A 164 3.68 5.53 -36.28
N ILE A 165 3.43 6.85 -36.35
CA ILE A 165 2.90 7.44 -37.59
C ILE A 165 4.01 7.36 -38.65
N PRO A 166 3.82 6.69 -39.79
CA PRO A 166 4.87 6.48 -40.78
C PRO A 166 5.29 7.81 -41.40
N THR A 167 6.59 8.03 -41.51
CA THR A 167 7.15 9.25 -42.12
C THR A 167 7.08 9.20 -43.64
N GLY A 168 6.90 8.00 -44.21
CA GLY A 168 6.86 7.78 -45.65
C GLY A 168 8.24 7.52 -46.26
N TYR A 169 9.31 7.59 -45.46
CA TYR A 169 10.66 7.21 -45.84
C TYR A 169 11.03 5.87 -45.22
N ARG A 170 11.11 4.83 -46.06
CA ARG A 170 11.25 3.44 -45.62
C ARG A 170 12.45 3.21 -44.70
N ASP A 171 13.59 3.83 -45.02
CA ASP A 171 14.83 3.62 -44.28
C ASP A 171 14.79 4.32 -42.91
N LEU A 172 14.11 5.46 -42.81
CA LEU A 172 13.92 6.17 -41.54
C LEU A 172 12.90 5.45 -40.65
N ASP A 173 11.78 5.00 -41.21
CA ASP A 173 10.75 4.25 -40.49
C ASP A 173 11.29 2.91 -39.96
N GLN A 174 12.26 2.29 -40.66
CA GLN A 174 12.92 1.08 -40.19
C GLN A 174 13.87 1.33 -39.01
N MET A 175 14.44 2.52 -38.90
CA MET A 175 15.36 2.88 -37.81
C MET A 175 14.62 3.41 -36.57
N THR A 176 13.49 4.10 -36.75
CA THR A 176 12.80 4.80 -35.65
C THR A 176 11.40 4.27 -35.33
N ALA A 177 10.91 3.29 -36.09
CA ALA A 177 9.54 2.78 -36.04
C ALA A 177 8.45 3.81 -36.38
N GLY A 178 8.81 4.92 -37.04
CA GLY A 178 7.92 6.06 -37.34
C GLY A 178 8.07 7.19 -36.33
N PHE A 179 7.12 8.14 -36.32
CA PHE A 179 7.03 9.16 -35.28
C PHE A 179 6.15 8.67 -34.12
N ASN A 180 6.76 8.58 -32.96
CA ASN A 180 6.08 8.23 -31.71
C ASN A 180 5.54 9.51 -31.06
N ARG A 181 4.30 9.45 -30.55
CA ARG A 181 3.78 10.51 -29.68
C ARG A 181 4.31 10.28 -28.27
N ASN A 182 4.92 11.32 -27.69
CA ASN A 182 5.15 11.39 -26.25
C ASN A 182 3.81 11.42 -25.50
#